data_AF-A0A7C3N2M9-F1
#
_entry.id   AF-A0A7C3N2M9-F1
#
_cell.length_a   1.000
_cell.length_b   1.000
_cell.length_c   1.000
_cell.angle_alpha   90.00
_cell.angle_beta   90.00
_cell.angle_gamma   90.00
#
_symmetry.space_group_name_H-M   'P 1'
#
loop_
_entity.id
_entity.type
_entity.pdbx_description
1 polymer ?
#
loop_
_entity_poly.entity_id
_entity_poly.type
_entity_poly.pdbx_seq_one_letter_code
_entity_poly.pdbx_strand_id
1 'polypeptide(L)'
;MEVLKLTEKIDQKLGERINSLKAAILDRNTFCVTWEQIPGRGAFEMQQETVFDNVAKAAEIGRIHAISVTDNPGGNPAISTEMLCAEIKKLGTEPLVHLACRDKNRSQIESMLYGLAASGVRNILALTGDYPSPEGFEGKPKPVFDMDPVNVVRLVEAMNKGLEHFAMGKKVRLAPTELFVGVCVSPFKQLESEVMAQYYKLKKKIEAGARFIITQIGYDARKYHELLQWLRLNRFDIPVLANVYVLPYSTAKLMNSNRIPGCVVTDKLVAELAEEAKALDKGKAARLLRSAKLYALAKGMGYAGAHIGGHGITSDMVEFIITKGEELAKDWEKLVPEFDYPQPGGFYLFEKDPKTGLNTETFSKRPSKPSPPMIYRFSRLAHVTLFEEKSWVFKMLRPVACWVDRSPRARRVLEFLEHMAKTALFHCLNCGDCALFDVAFVCPMSQCPKNQRNGACGGSYQGWCEVYPNEKKCVWVQAYDRLKAYGEEKTLGDYIVPPCNWELWQTSSWLNFYMGRDHTAKRLGIRPPEKKGAERA
;
A
#
# COMPACT_ATOMS: atom_id res chain seq x y z
N MET A 1 28.17 40.78 -16.74
CA MET A 1 27.96 39.56 -17.54
C MET A 1 28.29 38.28 -16.76
N GLU A 2 29.40 38.27 -16.01
CA GLU A 2 29.79 37.12 -15.16
C GLU A 2 28.89 36.91 -13.93
N VAL A 3 28.42 38.00 -13.30
CA VAL A 3 27.46 37.95 -12.18
C VAL A 3 26.10 37.43 -12.63
N LEU A 4 25.59 37.83 -13.80
CA LEU A 4 24.34 37.31 -14.37
C LEU A 4 24.42 35.80 -14.64
N LYS A 5 25.54 35.32 -15.21
CA LYS A 5 25.79 33.87 -15.39
C LYS A 5 25.95 33.12 -14.07
N LEU A 6 26.42 33.78 -13.01
CA LEU A 6 26.54 33.18 -11.68
C LEU A 6 25.17 33.10 -10.99
N THR A 7 24.34 34.15 -11.09
CA THR A 7 22.96 34.16 -10.60
C THR A 7 22.13 33.09 -11.31
N GLU A 8 22.21 32.98 -12.65
CA GLU A 8 21.55 31.90 -13.41
C GLU A 8 22.00 30.50 -12.95
N LYS A 9 23.31 30.30 -12.70
CA LYS A 9 23.83 29.02 -12.18
C LYS A 9 23.39 28.73 -10.74
N ILE A 10 23.26 29.76 -9.91
CA ILE A 10 22.76 29.63 -8.54
C ILE A 10 21.27 29.32 -8.57
N ASP A 11 20.48 30.03 -9.37
CA ASP A 11 19.05 29.81 -9.53
C ASP A 11 18.74 28.44 -10.15
N GLN A 12 19.56 27.99 -11.10
CA GLN A 12 19.49 26.63 -11.63
C GLN A 12 19.76 25.58 -10.54
N LYS A 13 20.84 25.74 -9.76
CA LYS A 13 21.16 24.83 -8.65
C LYS A 13 20.13 24.87 -7.52
N LEU A 14 19.51 26.02 -7.26
CA LEU A 14 18.44 26.18 -6.30
C LEU A 14 17.14 25.55 -6.84
N GLY A 15 16.85 25.71 -8.13
CA GLY A 15 15.73 25.09 -8.83
C GLY A 15 15.83 23.56 -8.86
N GLU A 16 17.01 23.00 -9.11
CA GLU A 16 17.29 21.55 -9.01
C GLU A 16 17.03 20.98 -7.60
N ARG A 17 17.08 21.83 -6.56
CA ARG A 17 16.73 21.43 -5.20
C ARG A 17 15.22 21.45 -4.94
N ILE A 18 14.43 22.21 -5.70
CA ILE A 18 12.98 22.29 -5.52
C ILE A 18 12.34 20.98 -6.00
N ASN A 19 11.56 20.37 -5.13
CA ASN A 19 10.71 19.23 -5.45
C ASN A 19 9.31 19.77 -5.77
N SER A 20 8.98 19.91 -7.06
CA SER A 20 7.71 20.49 -7.52
C SER A 20 6.50 19.70 -7.04
N LEU A 21 6.60 18.36 -7.00
CA LEU A 21 5.53 17.50 -6.52
C LEU A 21 5.23 17.77 -5.05
N LYS A 22 6.27 17.76 -4.21
CA LYS A 22 6.13 18.04 -2.78
C LYS A 22 5.56 19.44 -2.54
N ALA A 23 6.03 20.45 -3.27
CA ALA A 23 5.53 21.82 -3.14
C ALA A 23 4.04 21.90 -3.50
N ALA A 24 3.63 21.31 -4.64
CA ALA A 24 2.25 21.33 -5.11
C ALA A 24 1.29 20.54 -4.22
N ILE A 25 1.71 19.38 -3.71
CA ILE A 25 0.88 18.53 -2.84
C ILE A 25 0.63 19.19 -1.47
N LEU A 26 1.60 19.94 -0.95
CA LEU A 26 1.51 20.57 0.37
C LEU A 26 0.90 21.98 0.33
N ASP A 27 0.85 22.63 -0.84
CA ASP A 27 0.19 23.92 -0.99
C ASP A 27 -1.32 23.75 -1.15
N ARG A 28 -2.08 24.32 -0.20
CA ARG A 28 -3.55 24.26 -0.20
C ARG A 28 -4.20 25.06 -1.33
N ASN A 29 -3.46 25.96 -1.98
CA ASN A 29 -3.96 26.74 -3.12
C ASN A 29 -3.69 26.07 -4.46
N THR A 30 -2.86 25.03 -4.49
CA THR A 30 -2.51 24.29 -5.69
C THR A 30 -3.26 22.97 -5.72
N PHE A 31 -4.01 22.72 -6.79
CA PHE A 31 -4.56 21.38 -7.04
C PHE A 31 -3.52 20.56 -7.79
N CYS A 32 -2.81 19.69 -7.08
CA CYS A 32 -1.71 18.92 -7.62
C CYS A 32 -2.19 17.95 -8.71
N VAL A 33 -1.45 17.86 -9.81
CA VAL A 33 -1.74 16.92 -10.91
C VAL A 33 -0.50 16.09 -11.18
N THR A 34 -0.66 14.76 -11.15
CA THR A 34 0.36 13.82 -11.60
C THR A 34 -0.17 13.02 -12.77
N TRP A 35 0.69 12.71 -13.74
CA TRP A 35 0.32 11.93 -14.91
C TRP A 35 1.06 10.59 -14.93
N GLU A 36 0.31 9.50 -14.83
CA GLU A 36 0.83 8.13 -14.84
C GLU A 36 1.21 7.68 -16.24
N GLN A 37 2.41 7.12 -16.35
CA GLN A 37 2.98 6.49 -17.53
C GLN A 37 3.20 5.00 -17.26
N ILE A 38 2.81 4.18 -18.22
CA ILE A 38 2.97 2.72 -18.17
C ILE A 38 4.15 2.37 -19.08
N PRO A 39 5.31 1.99 -18.52
CA PRO A 39 6.47 1.69 -19.35
C PRO A 39 6.34 0.33 -20.06
N GLY A 40 7.02 0.19 -21.19
CA GLY A 40 7.12 -1.07 -21.94
C GLY A 40 8.11 -2.07 -21.32
N ARG A 41 8.16 -3.28 -21.91
CA ARG A 41 9.04 -4.36 -21.45
C ARG A 41 10.50 -4.18 -21.87
N GLY A 42 10.73 -3.82 -23.13
CA GLY A 42 12.07 -3.70 -23.70
C GLY A 42 12.78 -2.41 -23.32
N ALA A 43 14.09 -2.39 -23.57
CA ALA A 43 14.92 -1.19 -23.42
C ALA A 43 14.80 -0.23 -24.61
N PHE A 44 14.43 -0.73 -25.79
CA PHE A 44 14.36 0.02 -27.06
C PHE A 44 12.99 -0.16 -27.71
N GLU A 45 11.95 0.41 -27.09
CA GLU A 45 10.58 0.30 -27.59
C GLU A 45 9.93 1.68 -27.71
N MET A 46 8.91 1.77 -28.58
CA MET A 46 8.14 2.99 -28.78
C MET A 46 7.51 3.53 -27.50
N GLN A 47 7.19 2.66 -26.54
CA GLN A 47 6.61 3.06 -25.27
C GLN A 47 7.59 3.92 -24.45
N GLN A 48 8.88 3.62 -24.46
CA GLN A 48 9.91 4.38 -23.75
C GLN A 48 10.08 5.76 -24.38
N GLU A 49 10.17 5.83 -25.71
CA GLU A 49 10.20 7.11 -26.44
C GLU A 49 8.94 7.94 -26.16
N THR A 50 7.77 7.29 -26.15
CA THR A 50 6.50 7.97 -25.81
C THR A 50 6.52 8.56 -24.39
N VAL A 51 7.15 7.88 -23.42
CA VAL A 51 7.31 8.43 -22.06
C VAL A 51 8.15 9.69 -22.08
N PHE A 52 9.27 9.72 -22.80
CA PHE A 52 10.13 10.91 -22.90
C PHE A 52 9.47 12.06 -23.65
N ASP A 53 8.74 11.78 -24.74
CA ASP A 53 7.92 12.78 -25.44
C ASP A 53 6.86 13.38 -24.51
N ASN A 54 6.19 12.53 -23.73
CA ASN A 54 5.18 12.96 -22.76
C ASN A 54 5.79 13.80 -21.62
N VAL A 55 7.03 13.53 -21.22
CA VAL A 55 7.76 14.34 -20.23
C VAL A 55 7.98 15.76 -20.76
N ALA A 56 8.46 15.91 -22.00
CA ALA A 56 8.65 17.21 -22.64
C ALA A 56 7.32 17.99 -22.72
N LYS A 57 6.26 17.33 -23.21
CA LYS A 57 4.91 17.93 -23.31
C LYS A 57 4.31 18.29 -21.96
N ALA A 58 4.59 17.51 -20.92
CA ALA A 58 4.12 17.82 -19.57
C ALA A 58 4.72 19.11 -19.04
N ALA A 59 6.00 19.37 -19.34
CA ALA A 59 6.66 20.63 -19.01
C ALA A 59 6.03 21.81 -19.78
N GLU A 60 5.68 21.63 -21.06
CA GLU A 60 5.03 22.65 -21.89
C GLU A 60 3.62 23.01 -21.38
N ILE A 61 2.83 22.01 -20.96
CA ILE A 61 1.49 22.24 -20.40
C ILE A 61 1.56 23.10 -19.12
N GLY A 62 2.64 22.99 -18.35
CA GLY A 62 2.88 23.80 -17.14
C GLY A 62 1.91 23.55 -15.97
N ARG A 63 1.06 22.51 -16.07
CA ARG A 63 0.04 22.15 -15.05
C ARG A 63 0.19 20.74 -14.51
N ILE A 64 1.22 20.01 -14.96
CA ILE A 64 1.56 18.66 -14.50
C ILE A 64 2.76 18.77 -13.57
N HIS A 65 2.59 18.32 -12.33
CA HIS A 65 3.57 18.54 -11.26
C HIS A 65 4.53 17.36 -11.09
N ALA A 66 4.15 16.17 -11.57
CA ALA A 66 5.03 15.01 -11.69
C ALA A 66 4.58 14.02 -12.76
N ILE A 67 5.55 13.31 -13.33
CA ILE A 67 5.34 12.11 -14.15
C ILE A 67 5.49 10.90 -13.24
N SER A 68 4.42 10.12 -13.09
CA SER A 68 4.45 8.86 -12.34
C SER A 68 4.76 7.71 -13.27
N VAL A 69 5.60 6.77 -12.84
CA VAL A 69 5.97 5.61 -13.65
C VAL A 69 5.62 4.33 -12.91
N THR A 70 4.88 3.44 -13.56
CA THR A 70 4.40 2.18 -12.97
C THR A 70 5.48 1.09 -12.93
N ASP A 71 5.58 0.39 -11.79
CA ASP A 71 6.50 -0.75 -11.59
C ASP A 71 5.81 -2.07 -11.99
N ASN A 72 6.30 -2.66 -13.09
CA ASN A 72 5.91 -3.98 -13.59
C ASN A 72 4.37 -4.17 -13.57
N PRO A 73 3.64 -3.38 -14.39
CA PRO A 73 2.18 -3.32 -14.37
C PRO A 73 1.54 -4.71 -14.54
N GLY A 74 0.56 -5.03 -13.70
CA GLY A 74 -0.08 -6.36 -13.71
C GLY A 74 0.83 -7.50 -13.24
N GLY A 75 1.99 -7.19 -12.66
CA GLY A 75 3.00 -8.18 -12.28
C GLY A 75 3.84 -8.70 -13.45
N ASN A 76 3.75 -8.07 -14.63
CA ASN A 76 4.54 -8.40 -15.80
C ASN A 76 5.91 -7.71 -15.75
N PRO A 77 6.99 -8.37 -16.18
CA PRO A 77 8.29 -7.70 -16.30
C PRO A 77 8.21 -6.48 -17.23
N ALA A 78 8.71 -5.35 -16.73
CA ALA A 78 8.90 -4.12 -17.48
C ALA A 78 10.34 -3.62 -17.33
N ILE A 79 10.71 -2.57 -18.08
CA ILE A 79 11.97 -1.84 -17.85
C ILE A 79 12.02 -1.34 -16.40
N SER A 80 13.23 -1.23 -15.84
CA SER A 80 13.46 -0.71 -14.49
C SER A 80 12.86 0.70 -14.33
N THR A 81 11.90 0.83 -13.42
CA THR A 81 11.20 2.08 -13.11
C THR A 81 12.16 3.11 -12.52
N GLU A 82 13.04 2.71 -11.59
CA GLU A 82 14.01 3.59 -10.96
C GLU A 82 15.02 4.17 -11.97
N MET A 83 15.46 3.38 -12.96
CA MET A 83 16.36 3.86 -14.00
C MET A 83 15.63 4.83 -14.93
N LEU A 84 14.42 4.49 -15.38
CA LEU A 84 13.63 5.38 -16.24
C LEU A 84 13.34 6.71 -15.55
N CYS A 85 12.99 6.69 -14.27
CA CYS A 85 12.77 7.92 -13.48
C CYS A 85 14.05 8.75 -13.28
N ALA A 86 15.22 8.13 -13.19
CA ALA A 86 16.48 8.87 -13.16
C ALA A 86 16.72 9.65 -14.46
N GLU A 87 16.37 9.07 -15.62
CA GLU A 87 16.44 9.77 -16.91
C GLU A 87 15.38 10.89 -17.00
N ILE A 88 14.14 10.64 -16.55
CA ILE A 88 13.09 11.68 -16.46
C ILE A 88 13.57 12.88 -15.62
N LYS A 89 14.25 12.62 -14.49
CA LYS A 89 14.78 13.68 -13.64
C LYS A 89 15.85 14.52 -14.35
N LYS A 90 16.70 13.91 -15.18
CA LYS A 90 17.69 14.63 -15.99
C LYS A 90 17.06 15.54 -17.04
N LEU A 91 15.86 15.19 -17.52
CA LEU A 91 15.06 16.04 -18.42
C LEU A 91 14.36 17.19 -17.69
N GLY A 92 14.57 17.35 -16.38
CA GLY A 92 14.06 18.50 -15.60
C GLY A 92 12.64 18.34 -15.07
N THR A 93 11.97 17.22 -15.35
CA THR A 93 10.63 16.93 -14.82
C THR A 93 10.73 16.08 -13.56
N GLU A 94 9.85 16.33 -12.59
CA GLU A 94 9.85 15.58 -11.33
C GLU A 94 9.20 14.19 -11.51
N PRO A 95 9.94 13.09 -11.26
CA PRO A 95 9.35 11.76 -11.34
C PRO A 95 8.71 11.35 -10.00
N LEU A 96 7.67 10.52 -10.10
CA LEU A 96 7.10 9.73 -9.01
C LEU A 96 7.30 8.24 -9.29
N VAL A 97 8.20 7.61 -8.54
CA VAL A 97 8.58 6.21 -8.73
C VAL A 97 7.57 5.30 -8.04
N HIS A 98 6.86 4.46 -8.78
CA HIS A 98 6.13 3.36 -8.14
C HIS A 98 7.14 2.31 -7.66
N LEU A 99 7.05 1.92 -6.39
CA LEU A 99 7.92 0.91 -5.78
C LEU A 99 7.05 -0.22 -5.24
N ALA A 100 7.00 -1.33 -5.97
CA ALA A 100 6.26 -2.52 -5.58
C ALA A 100 7.13 -3.49 -4.75
N CYS A 101 6.58 -4.00 -3.65
CA CYS A 101 7.26 -5.00 -2.80
C CYS A 101 7.21 -6.44 -3.36
N ARG A 102 6.50 -6.65 -4.48
CA ARG A 102 6.21 -7.96 -5.11
C ARG A 102 7.44 -8.84 -5.28
N ASP A 103 8.50 -8.28 -5.83
CA ASP A 103 9.68 -8.98 -6.33
C ASP A 103 10.99 -8.51 -5.67
N LYS A 104 10.90 -7.73 -4.58
CA LYS A 104 12.06 -7.09 -3.93
C LYS A 104 12.14 -7.48 -2.46
N ASN A 105 13.34 -7.83 -2.01
CA ASN A 105 13.64 -7.99 -0.58
C ASN A 105 14.07 -6.65 0.04
N ARG A 106 14.22 -6.58 1.36
CA ARG A 106 14.60 -5.32 2.03
C ARG A 106 15.94 -4.74 1.57
N SER A 107 16.93 -5.58 1.27
CA SER A 107 18.23 -5.12 0.77
C SER A 107 18.10 -4.46 -0.59
N GLN A 108 17.33 -5.06 -1.51
CA GLN A 108 17.07 -4.47 -2.81
C GLN A 108 16.32 -3.13 -2.68
N ILE A 109 15.30 -3.07 -1.83
CA ILE A 109 14.53 -1.84 -1.59
C ILE A 109 15.43 -0.74 -1.01
N GLU A 110 16.24 -1.05 0.02
CA GLU A 110 17.16 -0.09 0.64
C GLU A 110 18.20 0.45 -0.36
N SER A 111 18.87 -0.44 -1.09
CA SER A 111 19.84 -0.06 -2.13
C SER A 111 19.21 0.80 -3.22
N MET A 112 18.00 0.46 -3.68
CA MET A 112 17.26 1.26 -4.66
C MET A 112 16.92 2.65 -4.14
N LEU A 113 16.44 2.76 -2.90
CA LEU A 113 16.10 4.05 -2.29
C LEU A 113 17.34 4.96 -2.15
N TYR A 114 18.51 4.41 -1.79
CA TYR A 114 19.75 5.18 -1.80
C TYR A 114 20.17 5.59 -3.21
N GLY A 115 20.02 4.70 -4.20
CA GLY A 115 20.30 5.01 -5.61
C GLY A 115 19.42 6.15 -6.14
N LEU A 116 18.12 6.12 -5.83
CA LEU A 116 17.17 7.19 -6.17
C LEU A 116 17.54 8.51 -5.47
N ALA A 117 17.82 8.47 -4.17
CA ALA A 117 18.23 9.67 -3.44
C ALA A 117 19.53 10.27 -4.02
N ALA A 118 20.51 9.43 -4.37
CA ALA A 118 21.77 9.85 -4.97
C ALA A 118 21.60 10.42 -6.39
N SER A 119 20.60 9.95 -7.16
CA SER A 119 20.26 10.51 -8.48
C SER A 119 19.34 11.74 -8.40
N GLY A 120 18.97 12.19 -7.21
CA GLY A 120 18.07 13.32 -7.00
C GLY A 120 16.59 13.01 -7.22
N VAL A 121 16.24 11.74 -7.42
CA VAL A 121 14.85 11.28 -7.48
C VAL A 121 14.31 11.08 -6.07
N ARG A 122 13.35 11.90 -5.68
CA ARG A 122 12.90 11.97 -4.27
C ARG A 122 11.51 11.41 -4.02
N ASN A 123 10.65 11.29 -5.03
CA ASN A 123 9.25 10.89 -4.79
C ASN A 123 9.02 9.41 -5.04
N ILE A 124 8.43 8.76 -4.04
CA ILE A 124 8.18 7.32 -4.04
C ILE A 124 6.71 7.08 -3.77
N LEU A 125 6.07 6.21 -4.55
CA LEU A 125 4.77 5.63 -4.24
C LEU A 125 4.99 4.18 -3.77
N ALA A 126 4.85 3.93 -2.46
CA ALA A 126 5.07 2.62 -1.88
C ALA A 126 3.86 1.69 -2.07
N LEU A 127 4.05 0.58 -2.79
CA LEU A 127 3.01 -0.33 -3.22
C LEU A 127 3.26 -1.76 -2.76
N THR A 128 2.18 -2.50 -2.52
CA THR A 128 2.30 -3.95 -2.33
C THR A 128 2.73 -4.61 -3.64
N GLY A 129 2.16 -4.16 -4.75
CA GLY A 129 2.32 -4.75 -6.08
C GLY A 129 1.28 -5.85 -6.34
N ASP A 130 0.99 -6.06 -7.62
CA ASP A 130 0.22 -7.20 -8.09
C ASP A 130 0.96 -8.51 -7.81
N TYR A 131 0.28 -9.65 -7.91
CA TYR A 131 0.98 -10.92 -7.85
C TYR A 131 1.77 -11.15 -9.14
N PRO A 132 2.96 -11.78 -9.12
CA PRO A 132 3.74 -11.97 -10.35
C PRO A 132 2.95 -12.74 -11.42
N SER A 133 3.01 -12.23 -12.65
CA SER A 133 2.37 -12.85 -13.81
C SER A 133 3.17 -14.06 -14.30
N PRO A 134 2.56 -14.96 -15.11
CA PRO A 134 3.28 -16.06 -15.74
C PRO A 134 4.18 -15.62 -16.91
N GLU A 135 4.22 -14.33 -17.27
CA GLU A 135 4.93 -13.82 -18.45
C GLU A 135 6.43 -13.55 -18.21
N GLY A 136 6.96 -13.98 -17.06
CA GLY A 136 8.40 -13.96 -16.77
C GLY A 136 9.20 -14.84 -17.71
N PHE A 137 10.54 -14.72 -17.66
CA PHE A 137 11.43 -15.61 -18.38
C PHE A 137 11.21 -17.06 -17.93
N GLU A 138 10.86 -17.94 -18.87
CA GLU A 138 10.51 -19.35 -18.61
C GLU A 138 9.39 -19.55 -17.57
N GLY A 139 8.51 -18.55 -17.40
CA GLY A 139 7.28 -18.65 -16.62
C GLY A 139 7.20 -17.73 -15.41
N LYS A 140 6.39 -18.13 -14.43
CA LYS A 140 6.04 -17.31 -13.26
C LYS A 140 7.23 -17.21 -12.28
N PRO A 141 7.73 -16.00 -11.96
CA PRO A 141 8.83 -15.88 -11.02
C PRO A 141 8.35 -16.08 -9.57
N LYS A 142 9.31 -16.34 -8.67
CA LYS A 142 9.03 -16.49 -7.24
C LYS A 142 8.56 -15.15 -6.64
N PRO A 143 7.41 -15.10 -5.96
CA PRO A 143 7.00 -13.91 -5.21
C PRO A 143 7.93 -13.68 -4.01
N VAL A 144 8.33 -12.44 -3.75
CA VAL A 144 9.26 -12.09 -2.66
C VAL A 144 8.49 -11.56 -1.46
N PHE A 145 7.85 -10.38 -1.59
CA PHE A 145 7.05 -9.74 -0.52
C PHE A 145 7.71 -9.80 0.88
N ASP A 146 9.02 -9.54 0.96
CA ASP A 146 9.76 -9.52 2.25
C ASP A 146 9.30 -8.35 3.14
N MET A 147 8.91 -7.25 2.48
CA MET A 147 8.32 -6.08 3.12
C MET A 147 6.92 -5.82 2.54
N ASP A 148 6.16 -5.02 3.29
CA ASP A 148 4.93 -4.39 2.81
C ASP A 148 5.11 -2.86 2.83
N PRO A 149 4.20 -2.09 2.18
CA PRO A 149 4.36 -0.63 2.09
C PRO A 149 4.47 0.09 3.43
N VAL A 150 3.93 -0.46 4.52
CA VAL A 150 4.07 0.17 5.84
C VAL A 150 5.52 0.12 6.28
N ASN A 151 6.18 -1.02 6.09
CA ASN A 151 7.60 -1.17 6.41
C ASN A 151 8.52 -0.42 5.43
N VAL A 152 8.12 -0.26 4.15
CA VAL A 152 8.84 0.63 3.22
C VAL A 152 8.81 2.08 3.71
N VAL A 153 7.66 2.59 4.14
CA VAL A 153 7.54 3.95 4.69
C VAL A 153 8.40 4.10 5.95
N ARG A 154 8.42 3.10 6.84
CA ARG A 154 9.29 3.10 8.03
C ARG A 154 10.78 3.16 7.66
N LEU A 155 11.20 2.42 6.64
CA LEU A 155 12.57 2.45 6.14
C LEU A 155 12.90 3.86 5.61
N VAL A 156 12.04 4.44 4.78
CA VAL A 156 12.21 5.81 4.25
C VAL A 156 12.34 6.83 5.38
N GLU A 157 11.48 6.77 6.40
CA GLU A 157 11.58 7.69 7.55
C GLU A 157 12.88 7.49 8.36
N ALA A 158 13.38 6.26 8.46
CA ALA A 158 14.66 6.00 9.11
C ALA A 158 15.83 6.56 8.29
N MET A 159 15.80 6.42 6.96
CA MET A 159 16.79 6.99 6.04
C MET A 159 16.78 8.52 6.06
N ASN A 160 15.59 9.14 6.08
CA ASN A 160 15.43 10.59 6.19
C ASN A 160 15.97 11.16 7.52
N LYS A 161 16.08 10.33 8.56
CA LYS A 161 16.68 10.70 9.87
C LYS A 161 18.17 10.36 9.97
N GLY A 162 18.77 9.83 8.91
CA GLY A 162 20.09 9.22 8.93
C GLY A 162 20.01 7.82 9.55
N LEU A 163 19.86 6.81 8.69
CA LEU A 163 19.73 5.41 9.10
C LEU A 163 20.96 5.01 9.93
N GLU A 164 20.71 4.35 11.06
CA GLU A 164 21.76 3.87 11.95
C GLU A 164 21.99 2.38 11.74
N HIS A 165 23.25 1.98 11.61
CA HIS A 165 23.64 0.57 11.54
C HIS A 165 24.96 0.34 12.28
N PHE A 166 25.34 -0.92 12.44
CA PHE A 166 26.64 -1.28 12.99
C PHE A 166 27.64 -1.51 11.86
N ALA A 167 28.82 -0.90 11.98
CA ALA A 167 29.97 -1.13 11.11
C ALA A 167 31.21 -1.28 11.98
N MET A 168 31.97 -2.37 11.80
CA MET A 168 33.19 -2.66 12.56
C MET A 168 33.00 -2.53 14.09
N GLY A 169 31.87 -3.02 14.61
CA GLY A 169 31.54 -2.97 16.05
C GLY A 169 31.11 -1.60 16.59
N LYS A 170 31.07 -0.56 15.75
CA LYS A 170 30.62 0.79 16.13
C LYS A 170 29.27 1.10 15.50
N LYS A 171 28.45 1.86 16.22
CA LYS A 171 27.21 2.42 15.69
C LYS A 171 27.54 3.61 14.79
N VAL A 172 27.14 3.54 13.53
CA VAL A 172 27.33 4.58 12.52
C VAL A 172 25.97 5.13 12.13
N ARG A 173 25.86 6.45 12.02
CA ARG A 173 24.71 7.15 11.44
C ARG A 173 25.09 7.63 10.04
N LEU A 174 24.29 7.25 9.05
CA LEU A 174 24.46 7.69 7.67
C LEU A 174 23.95 9.13 7.46
N ALA A 175 24.35 9.75 6.36
CA ALA A 175 23.79 11.03 5.95
C ALA A 175 22.27 10.89 5.71
N PRO A 176 21.45 11.86 6.14
CA PRO A 176 20.01 11.80 5.93
C PRO A 176 19.65 11.94 4.46
N THR A 177 18.57 11.27 4.05
CA THR A 177 17.95 11.46 2.74
C THR A 177 16.81 12.49 2.78
N GLU A 178 16.29 12.88 1.63
CA GLU A 178 15.12 13.78 1.50
C GLU A 178 14.00 13.15 0.66
N LEU A 179 13.73 11.87 0.90
CA LEU A 179 12.72 11.09 0.18
C LEU A 179 11.31 11.50 0.63
N PHE A 180 10.40 11.68 -0.33
CA PHE A 180 9.00 12.04 -0.16
C PHE A 180 8.11 10.85 -0.56
N VAL A 181 7.66 10.08 0.43
CA VAL A 181 6.95 8.82 0.22
C VAL A 181 5.44 8.96 0.38
N GLY A 182 4.69 8.53 -0.63
CA GLY A 182 3.24 8.36 -0.62
C GLY A 182 2.81 6.91 -0.61
N VAL A 183 1.52 6.68 -0.43
CA VAL A 183 0.92 5.33 -0.33
C VAL A 183 -0.45 5.25 -1.00
N CYS A 184 -0.88 4.05 -1.36
CA CYS A 184 -2.23 3.83 -1.90
C CYS A 184 -3.25 3.31 -0.88
N VAL A 185 -4.54 3.63 -1.07
CA VAL A 185 -5.67 3.03 -0.34
C VAL A 185 -6.86 2.78 -1.27
N SER A 186 -7.60 1.69 -1.08
CA SER A 186 -8.86 1.46 -1.79
C SER A 186 -10.06 1.67 -0.87
N PRO A 187 -10.82 2.78 -0.99
CA PRO A 187 -12.09 2.95 -0.27
C PRO A 187 -13.26 2.19 -0.93
N PHE A 188 -13.08 1.69 -2.16
CA PHE A 188 -14.14 1.13 -3.01
C PHE A 188 -14.49 -0.32 -2.69
N LYS A 189 -14.26 -0.80 -1.46
CA LYS A 189 -14.53 -2.20 -1.11
C LYS A 189 -16.02 -2.45 -0.84
N GLN A 190 -16.45 -3.66 -1.17
CA GLN A 190 -17.86 -4.07 -1.04
C GLN A 190 -18.18 -4.47 0.40
N LEU A 191 -17.33 -5.30 1.03
CA LEU A 191 -17.59 -5.80 2.37
C LEU A 191 -17.05 -4.87 3.46
N GLU A 192 -17.74 -4.83 4.59
CA GLU A 192 -17.29 -4.12 5.80
C GLU A 192 -15.87 -4.52 6.21
N SER A 193 -15.59 -5.82 6.23
CA SER A 193 -14.28 -6.37 6.61
C SER A 193 -13.16 -5.97 5.65
N GLU A 194 -13.49 -5.77 4.37
CA GLU A 194 -12.54 -5.30 3.36
C GLU A 194 -12.28 -3.80 3.47
N VAL A 195 -13.34 -2.99 3.62
CA VAL A 195 -13.25 -1.53 3.83
C VAL A 195 -12.43 -1.24 5.08
N MET A 196 -12.78 -1.85 6.22
CA MET A 196 -12.10 -1.58 7.48
C MET A 196 -10.66 -2.08 7.48
N ALA A 197 -10.36 -3.21 6.84
CA ALA A 197 -8.97 -3.67 6.70
C ALA A 197 -8.11 -2.69 5.87
N GLN A 198 -8.68 -2.02 4.86
CA GLN A 198 -8.00 -0.95 4.12
C GLN A 198 -7.71 0.26 5.02
N TYR A 199 -8.69 0.70 5.82
CA TYR A 199 -8.53 1.85 6.72
C TYR A 199 -7.57 1.57 7.89
N TYR A 200 -7.58 0.36 8.47
CA TYR A 200 -6.59 0.00 9.49
C TYR A 200 -5.18 -0.08 8.93
N LYS A 201 -5.00 -0.57 7.70
CA LYS A 201 -3.70 -0.48 7.01
C LYS A 201 -3.31 0.97 6.73
N LEU A 202 -4.27 1.81 6.32
CA LEU A 202 -4.02 3.22 6.06
C LEU A 202 -3.55 3.96 7.31
N LYS A 203 -4.20 3.74 8.47
CA LYS A 203 -3.75 4.25 9.78
C LYS A 203 -2.26 3.94 9.98
N LYS A 204 -1.88 2.67 9.84
CA LYS A 204 -0.48 2.23 9.97
C LYS A 204 0.47 2.91 8.98
N LYS A 205 0.04 3.13 7.73
CA LYS A 205 0.84 3.84 6.72
C LYS A 205 1.08 5.31 7.10
N ILE A 206 0.04 5.98 7.60
CA ILE A 206 0.14 7.38 8.05
C ILE A 206 1.06 7.46 9.27
N GLU A 207 0.84 6.62 10.27
CA GLU A 207 1.67 6.55 11.50
C GLU A 207 3.12 6.14 11.20
N ALA A 208 3.35 5.35 10.16
CA ALA A 208 4.69 5.03 9.68
C ALA A 208 5.42 6.24 9.08
N GLY A 209 4.69 7.28 8.65
CA GLY A 209 5.23 8.51 8.06
C GLY A 209 4.88 8.77 6.60
N ALA A 210 3.81 8.20 6.05
CA ALA A 210 3.38 8.55 4.68
C ALA A 210 3.08 10.06 4.57
N ARG A 211 3.44 10.67 3.44
CA ARG A 211 3.31 12.12 3.20
C ARG A 211 2.14 12.51 2.30
N PHE A 212 1.63 11.58 1.52
CA PHE A 212 0.42 11.75 0.70
C PHE A 212 -0.22 10.40 0.42
N ILE A 213 -1.49 10.42 0.00
CA ILE A 213 -2.28 9.24 -0.32
C ILE A 213 -2.75 9.33 -1.78
N ILE A 214 -2.71 8.24 -2.52
CA ILE A 214 -3.43 8.10 -3.80
C ILE A 214 -4.53 7.05 -3.64
N THR A 215 -5.75 7.35 -4.08
CA THR A 215 -6.84 6.36 -4.06
C THR A 215 -6.61 5.28 -5.12
N GLN A 216 -7.12 4.08 -4.89
CA GLN A 216 -7.29 3.10 -5.97
C GLN A 216 -8.39 3.55 -6.95
N ILE A 217 -8.51 2.89 -8.09
CA ILE A 217 -9.54 3.17 -9.10
C ILE A 217 -10.93 2.78 -8.61
N GLY A 218 -11.86 3.74 -8.68
CA GLY A 218 -13.29 3.57 -8.46
C GLY A 218 -14.05 4.81 -8.92
N TYR A 219 -15.38 4.73 -8.97
CA TYR A 219 -16.23 5.76 -9.60
C TYR A 219 -17.38 6.22 -8.71
N ASP A 220 -17.43 5.80 -7.45
CA ASP A 220 -18.51 6.15 -6.52
C ASP A 220 -18.14 7.36 -5.67
N ALA A 221 -18.84 8.48 -5.85
CA ALA A 221 -18.64 9.74 -5.13
C ALA A 221 -18.74 9.56 -3.60
N ARG A 222 -19.63 8.69 -3.12
CA ARG A 222 -19.76 8.44 -1.68
C ARG A 222 -18.53 7.73 -1.13
N LYS A 223 -17.88 6.87 -1.91
CA LYS A 223 -16.64 6.21 -1.48
C LYS A 223 -15.43 7.14 -1.47
N TYR A 224 -15.36 8.09 -2.40
CA TYR A 224 -14.39 9.18 -2.30
C TYR A 224 -14.62 10.00 -1.02
N HIS A 225 -15.85 10.47 -0.79
CA HIS A 225 -16.18 11.26 0.40
C HIS A 225 -15.96 10.49 1.71
N GLU A 226 -16.24 9.19 1.74
CA GLU A 226 -16.04 8.31 2.91
C GLU A 226 -14.58 8.34 3.40
N LEU A 227 -13.61 8.31 2.48
CA LEU A 227 -12.19 8.37 2.84
C LEU A 227 -11.83 9.70 3.53
N LEU A 228 -12.27 10.83 2.98
CA LEU A 228 -11.99 12.14 3.57
C LEU A 228 -12.64 12.30 4.95
N GLN A 229 -13.88 11.83 5.12
CA GLN A 229 -14.53 11.82 6.42
C GLN A 229 -13.81 10.93 7.44
N TRP A 230 -13.37 9.74 7.02
CA TRP A 230 -12.61 8.86 7.90
C TRP A 230 -11.29 9.51 8.34
N LEU A 231 -10.56 10.18 7.44
CA LEU A 231 -9.35 10.93 7.79
C LEU A 231 -9.64 12.07 8.78
N ARG A 232 -10.67 12.87 8.51
CA ARG A 232 -11.10 13.98 9.38
C ARG A 232 -11.43 13.50 10.80
N LEU A 233 -12.27 12.47 10.92
CA LEU A 233 -12.69 11.93 12.22
C LEU A 233 -11.53 11.33 13.03
N ASN A 234 -10.52 10.78 12.35
CA ASN A 234 -9.30 10.26 12.99
C ASN A 234 -8.19 11.32 13.13
N ARG A 235 -8.48 12.59 12.79
CA ARG A 235 -7.56 13.74 12.91
C ARG A 235 -6.26 13.57 12.11
N PHE A 236 -6.34 12.92 10.95
CA PHE A 236 -5.22 12.82 10.02
C PHE A 236 -5.26 13.99 9.03
N ASP A 237 -4.24 14.86 9.09
CA ASP A 237 -4.01 15.92 8.11
C ASP A 237 -2.94 15.46 7.10
N ILE A 238 -3.38 14.74 6.07
CA ILE A 238 -2.52 14.22 5.01
C ILE A 238 -3.21 14.43 3.66
N PRO A 239 -2.52 15.00 2.65
CA PRO A 239 -3.12 15.27 1.35
C PRO A 239 -3.46 13.97 0.61
N VAL A 240 -4.61 13.98 -0.07
CA VAL A 240 -5.12 12.86 -0.84
C VAL A 240 -5.28 13.26 -2.30
N LEU A 241 -4.73 12.47 -3.21
CA LEU A 241 -4.95 12.58 -4.65
C LEU A 241 -5.99 11.52 -5.07
N ALA A 242 -7.01 11.95 -5.80
CA ALA A 242 -7.97 11.04 -6.40
C ALA A 242 -7.36 10.43 -7.67
N ASN A 243 -7.47 9.11 -7.84
CA ASN A 243 -7.08 8.47 -9.10
C ASN A 243 -8.17 8.68 -10.15
N VAL A 244 -7.84 9.48 -11.16
CA VAL A 244 -8.70 9.81 -12.30
C VAL A 244 -8.27 8.94 -13.48
N TYR A 245 -8.84 7.75 -13.56
CA TYR A 245 -8.52 6.80 -14.62
C TYR A 245 -9.41 7.02 -15.85
N VAL A 246 -8.78 7.26 -17.01
CA VAL A 246 -9.49 7.40 -18.29
C VAL A 246 -9.90 6.02 -18.77
N LEU A 247 -11.14 5.62 -18.46
CA LEU A 247 -11.61 4.24 -18.57
C LEU A 247 -12.11 3.86 -19.98
N PRO A 248 -11.41 2.99 -20.73
CA PRO A 248 -11.95 2.41 -21.95
C PRO A 248 -12.93 1.26 -21.63
N TYR A 249 -13.91 1.03 -22.50
CA TYR A 249 -14.91 -0.03 -22.32
C TYR A 249 -14.30 -1.44 -22.18
N SER A 250 -13.23 -1.74 -22.94
CA SER A 250 -12.55 -3.03 -22.83
C SER A 250 -11.98 -3.28 -21.44
N THR A 251 -11.26 -2.29 -20.88
CA THR A 251 -10.69 -2.35 -19.53
C THR A 251 -11.79 -2.37 -18.46
N ALA A 252 -12.88 -1.62 -18.66
CA ALA A 252 -14.02 -1.62 -17.76
C ALA A 252 -14.59 -3.03 -17.53
N LYS A 253 -14.72 -3.83 -18.60
CA LYS A 253 -15.14 -5.23 -18.50
C LYS A 253 -14.15 -6.09 -17.71
N LEU A 254 -12.84 -5.86 -17.85
CA LEU A 254 -11.81 -6.59 -17.09
C LEU A 254 -11.87 -6.26 -15.60
N MET A 255 -12.03 -4.98 -15.25
CA MET A 255 -12.14 -4.51 -13.87
C MET A 255 -13.44 -5.01 -13.22
N ASN A 256 -14.57 -4.89 -13.92
CA ASN A 256 -15.87 -5.39 -13.46
C ASN A 256 -15.86 -6.90 -13.23
N SER A 257 -15.20 -7.68 -14.10
CA SER A 257 -15.04 -9.13 -13.91
C SER A 257 -13.92 -9.49 -12.93
N ASN A 258 -13.37 -8.54 -12.16
CA ASN A 258 -12.26 -8.70 -11.21
C ASN A 258 -11.00 -9.39 -11.80
N ARG A 259 -10.76 -9.24 -13.12
CA ARG A 259 -9.52 -9.69 -13.79
C ARG A 259 -8.37 -8.71 -13.58
N ILE A 260 -8.67 -7.47 -13.18
CA ILE A 260 -7.71 -6.48 -12.71
C ILE A 260 -8.01 -6.24 -11.23
N PRO A 261 -7.33 -6.96 -10.30
CA PRO A 261 -7.69 -6.94 -8.89
C PRO A 261 -7.64 -5.55 -8.27
N GLY A 262 -8.59 -5.27 -7.39
CA GLY A 262 -8.61 -4.06 -6.58
C GLY A 262 -9.18 -2.81 -7.24
N CYS A 263 -9.43 -2.82 -8.55
CA CYS A 263 -10.17 -1.79 -9.29
C CYS A 263 -11.66 -2.12 -9.29
N VAL A 264 -12.53 -1.12 -9.09
CA VAL A 264 -13.98 -1.35 -9.02
C VAL A 264 -14.72 -0.58 -10.11
N VAL A 265 -15.39 -1.34 -10.97
CA VAL A 265 -16.30 -0.85 -12.01
C VAL A 265 -17.59 -1.67 -11.90
N THR A 266 -18.73 -1.00 -11.70
CA THR A 266 -20.02 -1.67 -11.51
C THR A 266 -20.68 -2.01 -12.84
N ASP A 267 -21.63 -2.94 -12.82
CA ASP A 267 -22.40 -3.34 -14.02
C ASP A 267 -23.10 -2.13 -14.66
N LYS A 268 -23.59 -1.20 -13.84
CA LYS A 268 -24.16 0.08 -14.29
C LYS A 268 -23.18 0.87 -15.15
N LEU A 269 -21.95 1.07 -14.68
CA LEU A 269 -20.94 1.81 -15.44
C LEU A 269 -20.50 1.05 -16.70
N VAL A 270 -20.40 -0.28 -16.65
CA VAL A 270 -20.10 -1.09 -17.84
C VAL A 270 -21.19 -0.92 -18.91
N ALA A 271 -22.47 -0.91 -18.52
CA ALA A 271 -23.58 -0.72 -19.44
C ALA A 271 -23.55 0.68 -20.09
N GLU A 272 -23.28 1.73 -19.31
CA GLU A 272 -23.13 3.09 -19.86
C GLU A 272 -21.96 3.19 -20.86
N LEU A 273 -20.81 2.61 -20.52
CA LEU A 273 -19.65 2.56 -21.41
C LEU A 273 -19.91 1.73 -22.68
N ALA A 274 -20.77 0.71 -22.61
CA ALA A 274 -21.17 -0.07 -23.77
C ALA A 274 -21.99 0.75 -24.76
N GLU A 275 -22.89 1.61 -24.26
CA GLU A 275 -23.65 2.55 -25.10
C GLU A 275 -22.74 3.62 -25.70
N GLU A 276 -21.83 4.20 -24.91
CA GLU A 276 -20.86 5.18 -25.39
C GLU A 276 -19.94 4.63 -26.48
N ALA A 277 -19.57 3.34 -26.37
CA ALA A 277 -18.74 2.67 -27.35
C ALA A 277 -19.40 2.52 -28.73
N LYS A 278 -20.73 2.75 -28.86
CA LYS A 278 -21.44 2.74 -30.15
C LYS A 278 -21.24 4.02 -30.96
N ALA A 279 -20.74 5.10 -30.35
CA ALA A 279 -20.42 6.34 -31.05
C ALA A 279 -19.27 6.16 -32.05
N LEU A 280 -19.17 7.04 -33.05
CA LEU A 280 -18.14 6.99 -34.10
C LEU A 280 -16.70 7.01 -33.54
N ASP A 281 -16.49 7.75 -32.46
CA ASP A 281 -15.20 7.85 -31.76
C ASP A 281 -14.96 6.74 -30.73
N LYS A 282 -15.84 5.73 -30.69
CA LYS A 282 -15.83 4.60 -29.74
C LYS A 282 -15.85 5.07 -28.28
N GLY A 283 -16.59 6.13 -27.98
CA GLY A 283 -16.81 6.67 -26.64
C GLY A 283 -15.62 7.46 -26.09
N LYS A 284 -14.69 7.91 -26.93
CA LYS A 284 -13.49 8.65 -26.51
C LYS A 284 -13.85 9.99 -25.85
N ALA A 285 -14.72 10.79 -26.45
CA ALA A 285 -15.15 12.07 -25.91
C ALA A 285 -15.89 11.88 -24.57
N ALA A 286 -16.79 10.89 -24.49
CA ALA A 286 -17.55 10.60 -23.28
C ALA A 286 -16.66 10.19 -22.09
N ARG A 287 -15.68 9.30 -22.29
CA ARG A 287 -14.75 8.91 -21.21
C ARG A 287 -13.81 10.04 -20.78
N LEU A 288 -13.40 10.91 -21.70
CA LEU A 288 -12.61 12.10 -21.36
C LEU A 288 -13.43 13.09 -20.53
N LEU A 289 -14.68 13.34 -20.93
CA LEU A 289 -15.59 14.18 -20.17
C LEU A 289 -15.87 13.60 -18.77
N ARG A 290 -16.08 12.29 -18.66
CA ARG A 290 -16.23 11.62 -17.35
C ARG A 290 -14.99 11.82 -16.48
N SER A 291 -13.80 11.72 -17.05
CA SER A 291 -12.54 11.93 -16.33
C SER A 291 -12.39 13.39 -15.87
N ALA A 292 -12.76 14.36 -16.70
CA ALA A 292 -12.82 15.77 -16.32
C ALA A 292 -13.84 16.03 -15.20
N LYS A 293 -15.02 15.40 -15.26
CA LYS A 293 -16.03 15.48 -14.19
C LYS A 293 -15.52 14.88 -12.87
N LEU A 294 -14.79 13.76 -12.92
CA LEU A 294 -14.21 13.14 -11.73
C LEU A 294 -13.09 14.02 -11.13
N TYR A 295 -12.28 14.65 -11.97
CA TYR A 295 -11.32 15.68 -11.55
C TYR A 295 -12.02 16.82 -10.81
N ALA A 296 -13.07 17.38 -11.40
CA ALA A 296 -13.85 18.48 -10.82
C ALA A 296 -14.47 18.08 -9.47
N LEU A 297 -15.09 16.89 -9.42
CA LEU A 297 -15.66 16.30 -8.22
C LEU A 297 -14.61 16.17 -7.11
N ALA A 298 -13.43 15.61 -7.42
CA ALA A 298 -12.35 15.45 -6.45
C ALA A 298 -11.87 16.81 -5.91
N LYS A 299 -11.66 17.79 -6.79
CA LYS A 299 -11.25 19.15 -6.42
C LYS A 299 -12.25 19.81 -5.48
N GLY A 300 -13.52 19.85 -5.86
CA GLY A 300 -14.57 20.47 -5.05
C GLY A 300 -14.83 19.76 -3.72
N MET A 301 -14.67 18.44 -3.68
CA MET A 301 -14.82 17.64 -2.45
C MET A 301 -13.68 17.85 -1.44
N GLY A 302 -12.56 18.45 -1.86
CA GLY A 302 -11.41 18.76 -1.01
C GLY A 302 -10.24 17.77 -1.10
N TYR A 303 -10.11 17.03 -2.21
CA TYR A 303 -8.86 16.34 -2.52
C TYR A 303 -7.75 17.37 -2.81
N ALA A 304 -6.51 17.04 -2.46
CA ALA A 304 -5.35 17.89 -2.72
C ALA A 304 -4.89 17.82 -4.20
N GLY A 305 -5.38 16.85 -4.96
CA GLY A 305 -5.00 16.70 -6.35
C GLY A 305 -5.65 15.53 -7.09
N ALA A 306 -5.24 15.35 -8.33
CA ALA A 306 -5.63 14.26 -9.21
C ALA A 306 -4.41 13.50 -9.74
N HIS A 307 -4.48 12.18 -9.69
CA HIS A 307 -3.54 11.27 -10.33
C HIS A 307 -4.20 10.72 -11.60
N ILE A 308 -3.83 11.27 -12.76
CA ILE A 308 -4.44 10.95 -14.04
C ILE A 308 -3.70 9.76 -14.64
N GLY A 309 -4.43 8.68 -14.93
CA GLY A 309 -3.87 7.45 -15.49
C GLY A 309 -4.77 6.81 -16.54
N GLY A 310 -4.23 5.79 -17.23
CA GLY A 310 -4.92 5.10 -18.30
C GLY A 310 -3.96 4.54 -19.34
N HIS A 311 -4.48 3.65 -20.20
CA HIS A 311 -3.71 3.15 -21.35
C HIS A 311 -3.84 4.10 -22.53
N GLY A 312 -2.70 4.48 -23.13
CA GLY A 312 -2.67 5.31 -24.35
C GLY A 312 -3.14 6.75 -24.12
N ILE A 313 -2.88 7.30 -22.94
CA ILE A 313 -3.22 8.69 -22.61
C ILE A 313 -2.17 9.60 -23.23
N THR A 314 -2.64 10.62 -23.96
CA THR A 314 -1.78 11.64 -24.59
C THR A 314 -1.81 12.94 -23.80
N SER A 315 -0.84 13.82 -24.05
CA SER A 315 -0.79 15.19 -23.51
C SER A 315 -2.12 15.92 -23.66
N ASP A 316 -2.71 15.89 -24.85
CA ASP A 316 -3.93 16.63 -25.18
C ASP A 316 -5.14 16.12 -24.40
N MET A 317 -5.17 14.82 -24.11
CA MET A 317 -6.21 14.24 -23.26
C MET A 317 -6.06 14.71 -21.82
N VAL A 318 -4.83 14.78 -21.31
CA VAL A 318 -4.56 15.29 -19.96
C VAL A 318 -4.91 16.76 -19.86
N GLU A 319 -4.49 17.58 -20.82
CA GLU A 319 -4.82 19.00 -20.87
C GLU A 319 -6.34 19.22 -20.95
N PHE A 320 -7.04 18.45 -21.78
CA PHE A 320 -8.50 18.48 -21.83
C PHE A 320 -9.13 18.16 -20.47
N ILE A 321 -8.68 17.10 -19.80
CA ILE A 321 -9.20 16.69 -18.48
C ILE A 321 -9.00 17.80 -17.45
N ILE A 322 -7.80 18.38 -17.41
CA ILE A 322 -7.47 19.45 -16.47
C ILE A 322 -8.31 20.70 -16.78
N THR A 323 -8.31 21.18 -18.02
CA THR A 323 -9.01 22.42 -18.40
C THR A 323 -10.51 22.29 -18.20
N LYS A 324 -11.11 21.20 -18.71
CA LYS A 324 -12.55 20.96 -18.52
C LYS A 324 -12.89 20.68 -17.06
N GLY A 325 -12.01 20.02 -16.32
CA GLY A 325 -12.18 19.78 -14.89
C GLY A 325 -12.20 21.06 -14.07
N GLU A 326 -11.32 22.03 -14.35
CA GLU A 326 -11.35 23.34 -13.71
C GLU A 326 -12.63 24.11 -13.99
N GLU A 327 -13.12 24.08 -15.23
CA GLU A 327 -14.38 24.74 -15.60
C GLU A 327 -15.56 24.19 -14.78
N LEU A 328 -15.60 22.86 -14.62
CA LEU A 328 -16.69 22.16 -13.94
C LEU A 328 -16.57 22.19 -12.40
N ALA A 329 -15.39 22.48 -11.84
CA ALA A 329 -15.14 22.44 -10.40
C ALA A 329 -15.97 23.46 -9.61
N LYS A 330 -16.44 24.54 -10.25
CA LYS A 330 -17.29 25.57 -9.59
C LYS A 330 -18.67 25.06 -9.20
N ASP A 331 -19.17 24.05 -9.91
CA ASP A 331 -20.50 23.48 -9.77
C ASP A 331 -20.42 21.97 -9.48
N TRP A 332 -19.33 21.53 -8.82
CA TRP A 332 -19.00 20.13 -8.65
C TRP A 332 -20.09 19.33 -7.92
N GLU A 333 -20.87 19.97 -7.04
CA GLU A 333 -21.97 19.33 -6.31
C GLU A 333 -23.03 18.76 -7.27
N LYS A 334 -23.22 19.41 -8.44
CA LYS A 334 -24.15 18.93 -9.49
C LYS A 334 -23.67 17.65 -10.15
N LEU A 335 -22.37 17.32 -10.03
CA LEU A 335 -21.78 16.10 -10.59
C LEU A 335 -21.94 14.89 -9.66
N VAL A 336 -22.28 15.08 -8.38
CA VAL A 336 -22.41 13.99 -7.40
C VAL A 336 -23.37 12.88 -7.88
N PRO A 337 -24.58 13.19 -8.40
CA PRO A 337 -25.50 12.15 -8.89
C PRO A 337 -24.99 11.38 -10.11
N GLU A 338 -24.05 11.95 -10.88
CA GLU A 338 -23.44 11.29 -12.04
C GLU A 338 -22.42 10.21 -11.64
N PHE A 339 -21.89 10.28 -10.42
CA PHE A 339 -20.95 9.30 -9.85
C PHE A 339 -21.62 8.43 -8.78
N ASP A 340 -22.88 8.05 -9.01
CA ASP A 340 -23.63 7.10 -8.17
C ASP A 340 -23.53 5.68 -8.77
N TYR A 341 -22.41 5.02 -8.50
CA TYR A 341 -22.10 3.66 -8.94
C TYR A 341 -21.92 2.70 -7.76
N PRO A 342 -22.97 2.47 -6.94
CA PRO A 342 -22.87 1.60 -5.79
C PRO A 342 -22.66 0.15 -6.19
N GLN A 343 -21.84 -0.59 -5.44
CA GLN A 343 -21.79 -2.04 -5.56
C GLN A 343 -23.06 -2.66 -4.97
N PRO A 344 -23.63 -3.72 -5.56
CA PRO A 344 -24.76 -4.45 -4.99
C PRO A 344 -24.45 -4.92 -3.56
N GLY A 345 -25.28 -4.53 -2.59
CA GLY A 345 -25.03 -4.83 -1.17
C GLY A 345 -23.74 -4.21 -0.60
N GLY A 346 -23.20 -3.17 -1.25
CA GLY A 346 -21.98 -2.50 -0.83
C GLY A 346 -22.12 -1.81 0.52
N PHE A 347 -21.15 -2.05 1.40
CA PHE A 347 -21.05 -1.42 2.71
C PHE A 347 -20.54 0.02 2.57
N TYR A 348 -21.17 0.96 3.30
CA TYR A 348 -20.69 2.33 3.48
C TYR A 348 -20.51 2.60 4.97
N LEU A 349 -19.37 3.18 5.34
CA LEU A 349 -19.02 3.46 6.73
C LEU A 349 -19.94 4.51 7.36
N PHE A 350 -20.49 5.42 6.56
CA PHE A 350 -21.34 6.51 6.98
C PHE A 350 -22.72 6.47 6.32
N GLU A 351 -23.72 7.01 7.00
CA GLU A 351 -25.09 7.10 6.47
C GLU A 351 -25.14 8.05 5.28
N LYS A 352 -26.01 7.76 4.30
CA LYS A 352 -26.18 8.62 3.11
C LYS A 352 -26.88 9.91 3.53
N ASP A 353 -26.35 11.04 3.09
CA ASP A 353 -27.07 12.31 3.21
C ASP A 353 -28.04 12.45 2.01
N PRO A 354 -29.37 12.49 2.24
CA PRO A 354 -30.34 12.62 1.16
C PRO A 354 -30.29 13.99 0.46
N LYS A 355 -29.73 15.03 1.09
CA LYS A 355 -29.66 16.37 0.50
C LYS A 355 -28.51 16.49 -0.50
N THR A 356 -27.32 16.03 -0.10
CA THR A 356 -26.10 16.16 -0.91
C THR A 356 -25.84 14.93 -1.78
N GLY A 357 -26.45 13.78 -1.47
CA GLY A 357 -26.14 12.49 -2.09
C GLY A 357 -24.84 11.86 -1.58
N LEU A 358 -24.07 12.56 -0.73
CA LEU A 358 -22.81 12.12 -0.16
C LEU A 358 -23.02 11.38 1.17
N ASN A 359 -22.14 11.57 2.14
CA ASN A 359 -22.21 10.93 3.45
C ASN A 359 -22.45 11.98 4.53
N THR A 360 -23.15 11.57 5.59
CA THR A 360 -23.21 12.31 6.86
C THR A 360 -21.97 12.00 7.72
N GLU A 361 -21.84 12.68 8.87
CA GLU A 361 -20.83 12.36 9.88
C GLU A 361 -21.22 11.15 10.77
N THR A 362 -22.44 10.64 10.62
CA THR A 362 -22.96 9.52 11.42
C THR A 362 -22.51 8.19 10.84
N PHE A 363 -21.95 7.32 11.69
CA PHE A 363 -21.58 5.96 11.30
C PHE A 363 -22.81 5.11 10.97
N SER A 364 -22.76 4.42 9.82
CA SER A 364 -23.72 3.38 9.49
C SER A 364 -23.67 2.24 10.51
N LYS A 365 -24.81 1.55 10.66
CA LYS A 365 -24.82 0.24 11.32
C LYS A 365 -23.82 -0.70 10.64
N ARG A 366 -23.03 -1.41 11.43
CA ARG A 366 -22.03 -2.40 10.96
C ARG A 366 -22.62 -3.80 10.99
N PRO A 367 -23.24 -4.28 9.90
CA PRO A 367 -24.15 -5.43 9.93
C PRO A 367 -23.47 -6.78 10.18
N SER A 368 -22.16 -6.91 9.93
CA SER A 368 -21.47 -8.20 10.07
C SER A 368 -21.50 -8.69 11.53
N LYS A 369 -22.05 -9.89 11.79
CA LYS A 369 -22.00 -10.57 13.09
C LYS A 369 -21.31 -11.93 12.94
N PRO A 370 -19.98 -11.95 12.77
CA PRO A 370 -19.25 -13.16 12.48
C PRO A 370 -19.20 -14.09 13.70
N SER A 371 -19.27 -15.40 13.47
CA SER A 371 -19.00 -16.42 14.49
C SER A 371 -17.57 -16.92 14.33
N PRO A 372 -16.68 -16.73 15.32
CA PRO A 372 -15.30 -17.13 15.20
C PRO A 372 -15.16 -18.65 15.34
N PRO A 373 -14.26 -19.29 14.58
CA PRO A 373 -14.09 -20.74 14.63
C PRO A 373 -13.55 -21.20 15.99
N MET A 374 -13.86 -22.44 16.39
CA MET A 374 -13.41 -22.99 17.69
C MET A 374 -11.90 -22.90 17.88
N ILE A 375 -11.12 -23.15 16.82
CA ILE A 375 -9.66 -23.05 16.88
C ILE A 375 -9.19 -21.65 17.30
N TYR A 376 -9.89 -20.57 16.89
CA TYR A 376 -9.56 -19.23 17.32
C TYR A 376 -9.83 -19.02 18.81
N ARG A 377 -10.96 -19.53 19.33
CA ARG A 377 -11.30 -19.44 20.77
C ARG A 377 -10.26 -20.17 21.62
N PHE A 378 -9.90 -21.40 21.22
CA PHE A 378 -8.84 -22.18 21.87
C PHE A 378 -7.49 -21.46 21.80
N SER A 379 -7.12 -20.93 20.64
CA SER A 379 -5.83 -20.23 20.46
C SER A 379 -5.72 -18.98 21.33
N ARG A 380 -6.82 -18.22 21.51
CA ARG A 380 -6.86 -17.09 22.43
C ARG A 380 -6.61 -17.52 23.87
N LEU A 381 -7.29 -18.57 24.34
CA LEU A 381 -7.10 -19.10 25.69
C LEU A 381 -5.67 -19.61 25.87
N ALA A 382 -5.13 -20.35 24.90
CA ALA A 382 -3.76 -20.83 24.91
C ALA A 382 -2.75 -19.66 24.94
N HIS A 383 -3.03 -18.56 24.24
CA HIS A 383 -2.17 -17.38 24.25
C HIS A 383 -2.12 -16.68 25.61
N VAL A 384 -3.29 -16.39 26.19
CA VAL A 384 -3.37 -15.74 27.52
C VAL A 384 -2.75 -16.61 28.62
N THR A 385 -2.88 -17.93 28.51
CA THR A 385 -2.33 -18.85 29.51
C THR A 385 -0.83 -19.05 29.34
N LEU A 386 -0.34 -19.35 28.13
CA LEU A 386 1.04 -19.76 27.88
C LEU A 386 1.97 -18.59 27.55
N PHE A 387 1.49 -17.56 26.86
CA PHE A 387 2.34 -16.53 26.23
C PHE A 387 2.17 -15.13 26.83
N GLU A 388 1.41 -14.98 27.91
CA GLU A 388 1.32 -13.71 28.64
C GLU A 388 2.29 -13.69 29.82
N GLU A 389 3.23 -12.73 29.86
CA GLU A 389 4.30 -12.71 30.87
C GLU A 389 3.79 -12.65 32.32
N LYS A 390 2.61 -12.05 32.51
CA LYS A 390 1.95 -11.96 33.82
C LYS A 390 1.37 -13.30 34.29
N SER A 391 1.12 -14.24 33.38
CA SER A 391 0.59 -15.57 33.70
C SER A 391 1.59 -16.37 34.55
N TRP A 392 1.07 -17.07 35.56
CA TRP A 392 1.86 -18.01 36.35
C TRP A 392 2.45 -19.14 35.51
N VAL A 393 1.71 -19.60 34.48
CA VAL A 393 2.18 -20.67 33.59
C VAL A 393 3.38 -20.21 32.76
N PHE A 394 3.37 -18.97 32.25
CA PHE A 394 4.53 -18.41 31.55
C PHE A 394 5.78 -18.42 32.44
N LYS A 395 5.64 -17.98 33.70
CA LYS A 395 6.75 -17.94 34.66
C LYS A 395 7.33 -19.31 34.97
N MET A 396 6.49 -20.35 34.98
CA MET A 396 6.94 -21.74 35.13
C MET A 396 7.60 -22.30 33.88
N LEU A 397 7.08 -21.97 32.69
CA LEU A 397 7.59 -22.49 31.42
C LEU A 397 8.90 -21.82 31.00
N ARG A 398 9.16 -20.58 31.41
CA ARG A 398 10.37 -19.85 30.99
C ARG A 398 11.68 -20.52 31.43
N PRO A 399 11.86 -21.00 32.68
CA PRO A 399 13.03 -21.81 33.06
C PRO A 399 13.17 -23.11 32.24
N VAL A 400 12.06 -23.77 31.94
CA VAL A 400 12.05 -24.98 31.09
C VAL A 400 12.50 -24.64 29.68
N ALA A 401 11.97 -23.57 29.08
CA ALA A 401 12.39 -23.08 27.78
C ALA A 401 13.89 -22.73 27.75
N CYS A 402 14.43 -22.12 28.82
CA CYS A 402 15.88 -21.86 28.95
C CYS A 402 16.71 -23.14 28.95
N TRP A 403 16.26 -24.18 29.65
CA TRP A 403 16.94 -25.47 29.66
C TRP A 403 16.87 -26.17 28.30
N VAL A 404 15.69 -26.18 27.67
CA VAL A 404 15.49 -26.75 26.33
C VAL A 404 16.38 -26.05 25.30
N ASP A 405 16.44 -24.72 25.33
CA ASP A 405 17.22 -23.92 24.39
C ASP A 405 18.74 -24.17 24.48
N ARG A 406 19.24 -24.50 25.68
CA ARG A 406 20.65 -24.87 25.90
C ARG A 406 20.99 -26.30 25.45
N SER A 407 19.99 -27.17 25.31
CA SER A 407 20.18 -28.58 24.95
C SER A 407 19.86 -28.81 23.46
N PRO A 408 20.86 -29.08 22.60
CA PRO A 408 20.63 -29.28 21.16
C PRO A 408 19.65 -30.41 20.82
N ARG A 409 19.59 -31.46 21.66
CA ARG A 409 18.66 -32.57 21.48
C ARG A 409 17.23 -32.17 21.88
N ALA A 410 17.07 -31.56 23.05
CA ALA A 410 15.75 -31.13 23.51
C ALA A 410 15.16 -30.05 22.60
N ARG A 411 15.98 -29.09 22.17
CA ARG A 411 15.60 -28.05 21.20
C ARG A 411 15.05 -28.66 19.90
N ARG A 412 15.76 -29.60 19.28
CA ARG A 412 15.29 -30.27 18.05
C ARG A 412 13.96 -31.00 18.24
N VAL A 413 13.76 -31.65 19.39
CA VAL A 413 12.49 -32.33 19.70
C VAL A 413 11.36 -31.32 19.83
N LEU A 414 11.56 -30.23 20.58
CA LEU A 414 10.54 -29.18 20.73
C LEU A 414 10.22 -28.50 19.38
N GLU A 415 11.24 -28.17 18.60
CA GLU A 415 11.10 -27.59 17.25
C GLU A 415 10.26 -28.48 16.34
N PHE A 416 10.52 -29.79 16.35
CA PHE A 416 9.75 -30.77 15.59
C PHE A 416 8.28 -30.83 16.05
N LEU A 417 8.05 -30.94 17.37
CA LEU A 417 6.70 -31.01 17.93
C LEU A 417 5.91 -29.70 17.71
N GLU A 418 6.54 -28.54 17.91
CA GLU A 418 5.94 -27.24 17.62
C GLU A 418 5.57 -27.15 16.13
N HIS A 419 6.50 -27.51 15.24
CA HIS A 419 6.25 -27.42 13.81
C HIS A 419 5.08 -28.32 13.39
N MET A 420 5.06 -29.57 13.85
CA MET A 420 3.92 -30.47 13.59
C MET A 420 2.59 -29.87 14.07
N ALA A 421 2.53 -29.41 15.32
CA ALA A 421 1.32 -28.84 15.89
C ALA A 421 0.87 -27.58 15.13
N LYS A 422 1.78 -26.65 14.85
CA LYS A 422 1.44 -25.40 14.15
C LYS A 422 1.16 -25.61 12.66
N THR A 423 1.72 -26.63 12.03
CA THR A 423 1.37 -27.01 10.65
C THR A 423 -0.06 -27.55 10.60
N ALA A 424 -0.43 -28.42 11.52
CA ALA A 424 -1.79 -28.95 11.60
C ALA A 424 -2.84 -27.87 11.90
N LEU A 425 -2.54 -26.92 12.79
CA LEU A 425 -3.51 -25.91 13.25
C LEU A 425 -3.54 -24.63 12.39
N PHE A 426 -2.39 -24.21 11.85
CA PHE A 426 -2.23 -22.89 11.23
C PHE A 426 -1.53 -22.91 9.86
N HIS A 427 -1.19 -24.10 9.33
CA HIS A 427 -0.37 -24.26 8.12
C HIS A 427 0.99 -23.55 8.25
N CYS A 428 1.66 -23.67 9.39
CA CYS A 428 2.92 -22.98 9.67
C CYS A 428 4.05 -23.34 8.69
N LEU A 429 4.83 -22.33 8.26
CA LEU A 429 6.06 -22.52 7.46
C LEU A 429 7.36 -22.49 8.30
N ASN A 430 7.24 -22.49 9.62
CA ASN A 430 8.38 -22.44 10.55
C ASN A 430 9.28 -21.21 10.39
N CYS A 431 8.70 -20.01 10.28
CA CYS A 431 9.49 -18.78 10.12
C CYS A 431 10.26 -18.32 11.37
N GLY A 432 9.98 -18.90 12.54
CA GLY A 432 10.58 -18.56 13.84
C GLY A 432 10.23 -17.18 14.40
N ASP A 433 9.83 -16.21 13.57
CA ASP A 433 9.35 -14.88 13.94
C ASP A 433 7.81 -14.80 13.78
N CYS A 434 7.07 -15.35 14.75
CA CYS A 434 5.65 -15.70 14.58
C CYS A 434 4.69 -14.49 14.67
N ALA A 435 3.94 -14.23 13.60
CA ALA A 435 2.95 -13.14 13.52
C ALA A 435 1.49 -13.58 13.76
N LEU A 436 1.25 -14.76 14.35
CA LEU A 436 -0.11 -15.27 14.56
C LEU A 436 -0.94 -14.34 15.46
N PHE A 437 -0.32 -13.79 16.51
CA PHE A 437 -1.02 -12.94 17.47
C PHE A 437 -1.47 -11.61 16.84
N ASP A 438 -0.69 -11.09 15.89
CA ASP A 438 -0.97 -9.81 15.24
C ASP A 438 -2.09 -9.90 14.19
N VAL A 439 -2.40 -11.11 13.72
CA VAL A 439 -3.38 -11.36 12.65
C VAL A 439 -4.44 -12.36 13.11
N ALA A 440 -4.86 -12.26 14.38
CA ALA A 440 -5.96 -13.03 14.96
C ALA A 440 -5.86 -14.55 14.70
N PHE A 441 -4.67 -15.11 14.89
CA PHE A 441 -4.31 -16.51 14.66
C PHE A 441 -4.59 -17.01 13.23
N VAL A 442 -4.52 -16.13 12.24
CA VAL A 442 -4.40 -16.47 10.82
C VAL A 442 -2.95 -16.22 10.42
N CYS A 443 -2.21 -17.24 9.98
CA CYS A 443 -0.79 -17.06 9.67
C CYS A 443 -0.62 -16.22 8.39
N PRO A 444 -0.09 -14.97 8.44
CA PRO A 444 0.09 -14.17 7.24
C PRO A 444 1.19 -14.72 6.33
N MET A 445 2.18 -15.44 6.88
CA MET A 445 3.33 -15.95 6.12
C MET A 445 3.00 -17.20 5.29
N SER A 446 1.98 -17.96 5.68
CA SER A 446 1.59 -19.19 4.96
C SER A 446 0.25 -19.08 4.27
N GLN A 447 -0.65 -18.26 4.81
CA GLN A 447 -2.01 -18.14 4.28
C GLN A 447 -2.18 -16.92 3.37
N CYS A 448 -1.31 -15.92 3.42
CA CYS A 448 -1.30 -14.84 2.42
C CYS A 448 -0.23 -15.14 1.36
N PRO A 449 -0.58 -15.29 0.07
CA PRO A 449 0.44 -15.45 -0.99
C PRO A 449 1.36 -14.24 -1.13
N LYS A 450 0.95 -13.08 -0.59
CA LYS A 450 1.73 -11.84 -0.58
C LYS A 450 2.41 -11.54 0.76
N ASN A 451 2.46 -12.51 1.70
CA ASN A 451 3.12 -12.38 3.01
C ASN A 451 2.80 -11.09 3.81
N GLN A 452 1.58 -10.55 3.66
CA GLN A 452 1.25 -9.22 4.21
C GLN A 452 1.08 -9.28 5.73
N ARG A 453 1.98 -8.63 6.49
CA ARG A 453 1.94 -8.56 7.96
C ARG A 453 1.21 -7.34 8.53
N ASN A 454 1.00 -6.27 7.74
CA ASN A 454 0.41 -5.01 8.23
C ASN A 454 -0.94 -4.60 7.62
N GLY A 455 -1.57 -5.44 6.79
CA GLY A 455 -2.91 -5.18 6.27
C GLY A 455 -3.12 -5.71 4.85
N ALA A 456 -4.35 -5.68 4.37
CA ALA A 456 -4.73 -6.19 3.05
C ALA A 456 -4.00 -5.47 1.88
N CYS A 457 -3.71 -6.19 0.78
CA CYS A 457 -3.03 -5.67 -0.41
C CYS A 457 -3.90 -4.73 -1.26
N GLY A 458 -5.23 -4.74 -1.06
CA GLY A 458 -6.18 -3.98 -1.88
C GLY A 458 -6.83 -4.80 -2.98
N GLY A 459 -6.39 -6.03 -3.28
CA GLY A 459 -7.00 -6.86 -4.33
C GLY A 459 -8.09 -7.82 -3.85
N SER A 460 -8.41 -7.89 -2.55
CA SER A 460 -9.52 -8.74 -2.11
C SER A 460 -10.84 -8.32 -2.77
N TYR A 461 -11.65 -9.31 -3.11
CA TYR A 461 -12.95 -9.12 -3.75
C TYR A 461 -13.94 -10.11 -3.16
N GLN A 462 -15.08 -9.64 -2.66
CA GLN A 462 -16.10 -10.47 -1.99
C GLN A 462 -15.51 -11.33 -0.85
N GLY A 463 -14.48 -10.80 -0.18
CA GLY A 463 -13.78 -11.47 0.91
C GLY A 463 -12.78 -12.55 0.47
N TRP A 464 -12.64 -12.81 -0.82
CA TRP A 464 -11.69 -13.77 -1.39
C TRP A 464 -10.34 -13.12 -1.68
N CYS A 465 -9.29 -13.95 -1.68
CA CYS A 465 -7.95 -13.56 -2.10
C CYS A 465 -7.89 -13.33 -3.62
N GLU A 466 -7.21 -12.28 -4.08
CA GLU A 466 -7.02 -12.02 -5.52
C GLU A 466 -6.28 -13.15 -6.26
N VAL A 467 -5.37 -13.85 -5.57
CA VAL A 467 -4.53 -14.90 -6.19
C VAL A 467 -5.26 -16.24 -6.27
N TYR A 468 -6.20 -16.46 -5.34
CA TYR A 468 -6.95 -17.71 -5.20
C TYR A 468 -8.45 -17.38 -5.04
N PRO A 469 -9.07 -16.81 -6.08
CA PRO A 469 -10.48 -16.42 -6.05
C PRO A 469 -11.35 -17.66 -5.80
N ASN A 470 -12.38 -17.54 -4.96
CA ASN A 470 -13.29 -18.63 -4.57
C ASN A 470 -12.66 -19.86 -3.88
N GLU A 471 -11.33 -19.90 -3.75
CA GLU A 471 -10.61 -20.99 -3.08
C GLU A 471 -10.12 -20.59 -1.69
N LYS A 472 -9.61 -19.35 -1.54
CA LYS A 472 -8.99 -18.89 -0.28
C LYS A 472 -9.57 -17.56 0.17
N LYS A 473 -10.12 -17.51 1.39
CA LYS A 473 -10.54 -16.25 2.01
C LYS A 473 -9.33 -15.38 2.35
N CYS A 474 -9.45 -14.08 2.12
CA CYS A 474 -8.42 -13.11 2.47
C CYS A 474 -8.10 -13.20 3.98
N VAL A 475 -6.82 -13.31 4.33
CA VAL A 475 -6.38 -13.46 5.73
C VAL A 475 -6.83 -12.28 6.61
N TRP A 476 -6.90 -11.07 6.03
CA TRP A 476 -7.30 -9.86 6.74
C TRP A 476 -8.81 -9.75 6.92
N VAL A 477 -9.60 -10.36 6.02
CA VAL A 477 -11.05 -10.49 6.19
C VAL A 477 -11.33 -11.49 7.31
N GLN A 478 -10.66 -12.64 7.31
CA GLN A 478 -10.77 -13.62 8.39
C GLN A 478 -10.35 -13.03 9.75
N ALA A 479 -9.24 -12.28 9.79
CA ALA A 479 -8.76 -11.67 11.02
C ALA A 479 -9.72 -10.60 11.54
N TYR A 480 -10.26 -9.77 10.65
CA TYR A 480 -11.30 -8.80 10.99
C TYR A 480 -12.52 -9.47 11.60
N ASP A 481 -13.06 -10.50 10.94
CA ASP A 481 -14.25 -11.19 11.39
C ASP A 481 -14.03 -11.87 12.76
N ARG A 482 -12.86 -12.48 12.96
CA ARG A 482 -12.50 -13.09 14.25
C ARG A 482 -12.47 -12.07 15.40
N LEU A 483 -11.87 -10.90 15.17
CA LEU A 483 -11.76 -9.85 16.18
C LEU A 483 -13.08 -9.11 16.41
N LYS A 484 -13.85 -8.87 15.35
CA LYS A 484 -15.16 -8.20 15.43
C LYS A 484 -16.13 -8.96 16.33
N ALA A 485 -16.07 -10.30 16.33
CA ALA A 485 -16.87 -11.12 17.24
C ALA A 485 -16.66 -10.82 18.73
N TYR A 486 -15.54 -10.17 19.08
CA TYR A 486 -15.19 -9.74 20.43
C TYR A 486 -15.16 -8.20 20.57
N GLY A 487 -15.50 -7.43 19.54
CA GLY A 487 -15.40 -5.97 19.53
C GLY A 487 -13.95 -5.45 19.51
N GLU A 488 -13.00 -6.26 19.06
CA GLU A 488 -11.56 -5.97 19.09
C GLU A 488 -10.99 -5.60 17.71
N GLU A 489 -11.82 -5.38 16.70
CA GLU A 489 -11.37 -5.24 15.30
C GLU A 489 -10.42 -4.06 15.07
N LYS A 490 -10.49 -3.03 15.93
CA LYS A 490 -9.61 -1.85 15.88
C LYS A 490 -8.14 -2.20 16.11
N THR A 491 -7.86 -3.28 16.83
CA THR A 491 -6.48 -3.72 17.15
C THR A 491 -5.65 -4.06 15.91
N LEU A 492 -6.32 -4.39 14.79
CA LEU A 492 -5.65 -4.57 13.50
C LEU A 492 -4.90 -3.32 13.02
N GLY A 493 -5.25 -2.13 13.52
CA GLY A 493 -4.64 -0.86 13.18
C GLY A 493 -3.55 -0.38 14.14
N ASP A 494 -3.29 -1.04 15.27
CA ASP A 494 -2.55 -0.43 16.39
C ASP A 494 -1.04 -0.71 16.39
N TYR A 495 -0.59 -1.82 15.81
CA TYR A 495 0.81 -2.20 15.81
C TYR A 495 1.36 -2.44 14.41
N ILE A 496 2.47 -1.77 14.09
CA ILE A 496 3.23 -2.03 12.87
C ILE A 496 4.18 -3.19 13.12
N VAL A 497 3.82 -4.34 12.57
CA VAL A 497 4.60 -5.57 12.63
C VAL A 497 5.84 -5.42 11.74
N PRO A 498 7.07 -5.61 12.25
CA PRO A 498 8.28 -5.51 11.43
C PRO A 498 8.33 -6.61 10.35
N PRO A 499 9.21 -6.48 9.35
CA PRO A 499 9.52 -7.57 8.42
C PRO A 499 9.95 -8.84 9.18
N CYS A 500 9.70 -10.03 8.62
CA CYS A 500 10.09 -11.30 9.23
C CYS A 500 11.59 -11.32 9.52
N ASN A 501 11.99 -11.69 10.74
CA ASN A 501 13.40 -11.94 11.01
C ASN A 501 13.80 -13.32 10.47
N TRP A 502 14.43 -13.34 9.29
CA TRP A 502 14.87 -14.57 8.64
C TRP A 502 16.06 -15.24 9.32
N GLU A 503 16.75 -14.60 10.27
CA GLU A 503 17.73 -15.29 11.14
C GLU A 503 17.07 -16.35 12.03
N LEU A 504 15.76 -16.21 12.29
CA LEU A 504 14.97 -17.16 13.06
C LEU A 504 14.36 -18.25 12.17
N TRP A 505 14.62 -18.26 10.87
CA TRP A 505 14.06 -19.23 9.94
C TRP A 505 14.35 -20.67 10.38
N GLN A 506 13.32 -21.51 10.35
CA GLN A 506 13.33 -22.90 10.82
C GLN A 506 13.70 -23.12 12.30
N THR A 507 13.57 -22.10 13.14
CA THR A 507 13.71 -22.23 14.59
C THR A 507 12.37 -22.17 15.32
N SER A 508 12.30 -22.71 16.53
CA SER A 508 11.09 -22.71 17.37
C SER A 508 10.64 -21.28 17.68
N SER A 509 9.43 -20.92 17.26
CA SER A 509 8.88 -19.60 17.59
C SER A 509 8.50 -19.50 19.06
N TRP A 510 8.17 -20.62 19.72
CA TRP A 510 7.93 -20.63 21.15
C TRP A 510 9.21 -20.31 21.92
N LEU A 511 10.32 -20.99 21.63
CA LEU A 511 11.60 -20.68 22.24
C LEU A 511 12.02 -19.23 21.94
N ASN A 512 11.88 -18.77 20.70
CA ASN A 512 12.22 -17.39 20.36
C ASN A 512 11.41 -16.37 21.15
N PHE A 513 10.13 -16.64 21.42
CA PHE A 513 9.30 -15.81 22.27
C PHE A 513 9.79 -15.79 23.73
N TYR A 514 9.92 -16.97 24.36
CA TYR A 514 10.36 -17.07 25.77
C TYR A 514 11.77 -16.54 26.00
N MET A 515 12.63 -16.60 24.99
CA MET A 515 14.01 -16.12 25.03
C MET A 515 14.16 -14.66 24.61
N GLY A 516 13.08 -13.93 24.32
CA GLY A 516 13.15 -12.50 23.99
C GLY A 516 13.74 -12.20 22.60
N ARG A 517 13.72 -13.16 21.67
CA ARG A 517 14.40 -13.07 20.36
C ARG A 517 13.51 -12.49 19.25
N ASP A 518 12.24 -12.88 19.23
CA ASP A 518 11.30 -12.50 18.18
C ASP A 518 10.75 -11.08 18.36
N HIS A 519 10.05 -10.58 17.34
CA HIS A 519 9.49 -9.23 17.39
C HIS A 519 8.37 -9.04 18.44
N THR A 520 7.61 -10.09 18.76
CA THR A 520 6.51 -9.99 19.73
C THR A 520 7.08 -9.88 21.14
N ALA A 521 8.06 -10.70 21.48
CA ALA A 521 8.74 -10.66 22.76
C ALA A 521 9.43 -9.32 23.00
N LYS A 522 10.09 -8.77 21.96
CA LYS A 522 10.66 -7.41 22.00
C LYS A 522 9.58 -6.34 22.23
N ARG A 523 8.44 -6.42 21.54
CA ARG A 523 7.29 -5.51 21.74
C ARG A 523 6.77 -5.57 23.17
N LEU A 524 6.65 -6.77 23.74
CA LEU A 524 6.11 -7.00 25.09
C LEU A 524 7.15 -6.76 26.20
N GLY A 525 8.40 -6.41 25.87
CA GLY A 525 9.45 -6.15 26.85
C GLY A 525 10.05 -7.40 27.49
N ILE A 526 9.81 -8.59 26.92
CA ILE A 526 10.36 -9.86 27.40
C ILE A 526 11.86 -9.87 27.13
N ARG A 527 12.64 -9.71 28.20
CA ARG A 527 14.11 -9.68 28.12
C ARG A 527 14.70 -11.07 27.88
N PRO A 528 15.81 -11.20 27.14
CA PRO A 528 16.59 -12.42 27.14
C PRO A 528 16.99 -12.82 28.57
N PRO A 529 17.03 -14.12 28.91
CA PRO A 529 17.54 -14.56 30.20
C PRO A 529 18.98 -14.09 30.41
N GLU A 530 19.32 -13.64 31.61
CA GLU A 530 20.68 -13.23 31.94
C GLU A 530 21.67 -14.35 31.65
N LYS A 531 22.74 -14.03 30.90
CA LYS A 531 23.87 -14.94 30.74
C LYS A 531 24.58 -15.04 32.09
N LYS A 532 24.25 -16.05 32.90
CA LYS A 532 25.10 -16.44 34.03
C LYS A 532 26.45 -16.88 33.47
N GLY A 533 27.48 -16.03 33.60
CA GLY A 533 28.89 -16.40 33.38
C GLY A 533 29.61 -15.80 32.16
N ALA A 534 29.39 -14.54 31.79
CA ALA A 534 30.23 -13.85 30.79
C ALA A 534 31.24 -12.84 31.40
N GLU A 535 31.55 -12.97 32.70
CA GLU A 535 32.57 -12.17 33.41
C GLU A 535 33.81 -12.98 33.82
N ARG A 536 34.05 -14.16 33.24
CA ARG A 536 35.33 -14.87 33.38
C ARG A 536 35.72 -15.57 32.08
N ALA A 537 36.38 -14.83 31.19
CA ALA A 537 37.40 -15.33 30.26
C ALA A 537 38.22 -14.12 29.79
#